data_AF-A0AA35SG18-F1
#
_entry.id   AF-A0AA35SG18-F1
#
_cell.length_a   1.000
_cell.length_b   1.000
_cell.length_c   1.000
_cell.angle_alpha   90.00
_cell.angle_beta   90.00
_cell.angle_gamma   90.00
#
_symmetry.space_group_name_H-M   'P 1'
#
loop_
_entity.id
_entity.type
_entity.pdbx_description
1 polymer ?
#
loop_
_entity_poly.entity_id
_entity_poly.type
_entity_poly.pdbx_seq_one_letter_code
_entity_poly.pdbx_strand_id
1 'polypeptide(L)'
;MESADTARRRAALDLAIIGVLADGGLRRSEAAALTWGDVELWADGTGRLTIQKGKNQVEPATVAVTAATARALRDIRPDDVDLAAPCSD
;
A
#
# COMPACT_ATOMS: atom_id res chain seq x y z
N MET A 1 -10.75 25.02 -5.93
CA MET A 1 -10.87 24.08 -7.05
C MET A 1 -9.65 23.18 -7.01
N GLU A 2 -9.83 21.86 -7.01
CA GLU A 2 -8.73 20.88 -6.97
C GLU A 2 -7.95 20.92 -8.31
N SER A 3 -6.63 20.76 -8.27
CA SER A 3 -5.82 20.62 -9.49
C SER A 3 -5.95 19.20 -10.04
N ALA A 4 -5.70 19.03 -11.34
CA ALA A 4 -5.72 17.71 -11.97
C ALA A 4 -4.70 16.74 -11.32
N ASP A 5 -3.54 17.25 -10.91
CA ASP A 5 -2.49 16.45 -10.27
C ASP A 5 -2.90 15.97 -8.89
N THR A 6 -3.51 16.83 -8.08
CA THR A 6 -4.03 16.45 -6.75
C THR A 6 -5.14 15.39 -6.89
N ALA A 7 -6.05 15.58 -7.84
CA ALA A 7 -7.12 14.62 -8.11
C ALA A 7 -6.57 13.25 -8.54
N ARG A 8 -5.53 13.24 -9.40
CA ARG A 8 -4.88 12.00 -9.85
C ARG A 8 -4.16 11.28 -8.71
N ARG A 9 -3.44 12.02 -7.86
CA ARG A 9 -2.74 11.44 -6.69
C ARG A 9 -3.72 10.85 -5.69
N ARG A 10 -4.85 11.53 -5.44
CA ARG A 10 -5.94 11.02 -4.60
C ARG A 10 -6.55 9.74 -5.18
N ALA A 11 -6.84 9.72 -6.48
CA ALA A 11 -7.36 8.53 -7.15
C ALA A 11 -6.39 7.34 -7.05
N ALA A 12 -5.08 7.57 -7.20
CA ALA A 12 -4.08 6.52 -7.04
C ALA A 12 -4.05 5.96 -5.60
N LEU A 13 -4.16 6.82 -4.59
CA LEU A 13 -4.26 6.42 -3.18
C LEU A 13 -5.51 5.58 -2.92
N ASP A 14 -6.67 6.02 -3.41
CA ASP A 14 -7.93 5.30 -3.25
C ASP A 14 -7.85 3.90 -3.90
N LEU A 15 -7.31 3.82 -5.13
CA LEU A 15 -7.10 2.55 -5.81
C LEU A 15 -6.14 1.63 -5.06
N ALA A 16 -5.06 2.16 -4.48
CA ALA A 16 -4.12 1.38 -3.69
C ALA A 16 -4.77 0.82 -2.42
N ILE A 17 -5.52 1.66 -1.68
CA ILE A 17 -6.23 1.23 -0.44
C ILE A 17 -7.27 0.16 -0.77
N ILE A 18 -8.08 0.37 -1.80
CA ILE A 18 -9.12 -0.59 -2.21
C ILE A 18 -8.47 -1.90 -2.66
N GLY A 19 -7.42 -1.84 -3.48
CA GLY A 19 -6.72 -3.01 -3.98
C GLY A 19 -6.09 -3.84 -2.86
N VAL A 20 -5.41 -3.19 -1.91
CA VAL A 20 -4.80 -3.84 -0.74
C VAL A 20 -5.85 -4.55 0.13
N LEU A 21 -6.99 -3.90 0.38
CA LEU A 21 -8.08 -4.49 1.15
C LEU A 21 -8.71 -5.69 0.42
N ALA A 22 -8.96 -5.56 -0.88
CA ALA A 22 -9.63 -6.57 -1.69
C ALA A 22 -8.73 -7.79 -1.95
N ASP A 23 -7.50 -7.57 -2.43
CA ASP A 23 -6.56 -8.64 -2.77
C ASP A 23 -6.09 -9.39 -1.52
N GLY A 24 -5.86 -8.66 -0.42
CA GLY A 24 -5.38 -9.25 0.83
C GLY A 24 -6.48 -9.76 1.76
N GLY A 25 -7.75 -9.49 1.47
CA GLY A 25 -8.87 -9.81 2.36
C GLY A 25 -8.74 -9.17 3.75
N LEU A 26 -8.07 -8.01 3.81
CA LEU A 26 -7.62 -7.41 5.06
C LEU A 26 -8.75 -6.71 5.80
N ARG A 27 -8.68 -6.74 7.13
CA ARG A 27 -9.45 -5.81 7.94
C ARG A 27 -8.82 -4.42 7.84
N ARG A 28 -9.64 -3.38 8.04
CA ARG A 28 -9.15 -1.99 8.07
C ARG A 28 -7.96 -1.77 9.00
N SER A 29 -7.95 -2.39 10.17
CA SER A 29 -6.85 -2.29 11.13
C SER A 29 -5.56 -2.99 10.68
N GLU A 30 -5.68 -4.05 9.88
CA GLU A 30 -4.53 -4.78 9.32
C GLU A 30 -3.94 -3.98 8.15
N ALA A 31 -4.80 -3.47 7.25
CA ALA A 31 -4.37 -2.61 6.16
C ALA A 31 -3.70 -1.32 6.67
N ALA A 32 -4.23 -0.71 7.74
CA ALA A 32 -3.64 0.48 8.36
C ALA A 32 -2.29 0.22 9.06
N ALA A 33 -1.96 -1.04 9.34
CA ALA A 33 -0.69 -1.42 9.96
C ALA A 33 0.39 -1.78 8.95
N LEU A 34 0.07 -1.85 7.65
CA LEU A 34 1.05 -2.15 6.61
C LEU A 34 2.09 -1.03 6.47
N THR A 35 3.33 -1.43 6.25
CA THR A 35 4.45 -0.54 5.93
C THR A 35 5.00 -0.87 4.55
N TRP A 36 5.84 0.00 3.97
CA TRP A 36 6.51 -0.31 2.71
C TRP A 36 7.48 -1.51 2.81
N GLY A 37 7.94 -1.86 4.01
CA GLY A 37 8.71 -3.08 4.25
C GLY A 37 7.88 -4.36 4.10
N ASP A 38 6.55 -4.25 4.14
CA ASP A 38 5.60 -5.35 3.96
C ASP A 38 5.17 -5.53 2.50
N VAL A 39 5.66 -4.70 1.58
CA VAL A 39 5.25 -4.70 0.18
C VAL A 39 6.43 -5.04 -0.73
N GLU A 40 6.32 -6.15 -1.45
CA GLU A 40 7.27 -6.52 -2.49
C GLU A 40 6.59 -6.41 -3.85
N LEU A 41 7.15 -5.59 -4.74
CA LEU A 41 6.64 -5.35 -6.10
C LEU A 41 7.71 -5.80 -7.09
N TRP A 42 7.33 -6.61 -8.08
CA TRP A 42 8.25 -7.13 -9.09
C TRP A 42 8.14 -6.38 -10.42
N ALA A 43 9.15 -6.51 -11.28
CA ALA A 43 9.20 -5.77 -12.55
C ALA A 43 8.13 -6.21 -13.57
N ASP A 44 7.58 -7.41 -13.43
CA ASP A 44 6.53 -7.97 -14.30
C ASP A 44 5.13 -7.37 -14.01
N GLY A 45 5.05 -6.44 -13.06
CA GLY A 45 3.80 -5.80 -12.68
C GLY A 45 3.11 -6.47 -11.50
N THR A 46 3.52 -7.65 -11.05
CA THR A 46 2.93 -8.35 -9.90
C THR A 46 3.55 -7.92 -8.57
N GLY A 47 3.02 -8.42 -7.46
CA GLY A 47 3.55 -8.15 -6.12
C GLY A 47 2.97 -9.05 -5.05
N ARG A 48 3.46 -8.88 -3.82
CA ARG A 48 2.90 -9.50 -2.62
C ARG A 48 2.88 -8.52 -1.44
N LEU A 49 1.96 -8.79 -0.51
CA LEU A 49 1.89 -8.14 0.79
C LEU A 49 2.20 -9.17 1.87
N THR A 50 2.97 -8.77 2.88
CA THR A 50 3.20 -9.54 4.09
C THR A 50 2.42 -8.94 5.25
N ILE A 51 1.53 -9.72 5.83
CA ILE A 51 0.67 -9.34 6.94
C ILE A 51 1.33 -9.84 8.22
N GLN A 52 1.96 -8.94 8.97
CA GLN A 52 2.78 -9.30 10.14
C GLN A 52 1.95 -9.77 11.34
N LYS A 53 0.77 -9.17 11.55
CA LYS A 53 -0.04 -9.41 12.75
C LYS A 53 -1.53 -9.32 12.46
N GLY A 54 -2.23 -10.42 12.67
CA GLY A 54 -3.68 -10.49 12.69
C GLY A 54 -4.20 -10.92 14.06
N LYS A 55 -5.45 -10.58 14.39
CA LYS A 55 -6.07 -10.90 15.69
C LYS A 55 -5.96 -12.39 16.08
N ASN A 56 -5.91 -13.27 15.08
CA ASN A 56 -5.82 -14.73 15.23
C ASN A 56 -4.62 -15.33 14.48
N GLN A 57 -3.66 -14.52 14.02
CA GLN A 57 -2.50 -15.01 13.28
C GLN A 57 -1.32 -15.19 14.25
N VAL A 58 -0.86 -16.43 14.36
CA VAL A 58 0.35 -16.78 15.12
C VAL A 58 1.61 -16.46 14.29
N GLU A 59 1.50 -16.58 12.96
CA GLU A 59 2.59 -16.38 12.01
C GLU A 59 2.19 -15.37 10.92
N PRO A 60 3.16 -14.64 10.34
CA PRO A 60 2.92 -13.75 9.21
C PRO A 60 2.33 -14.48 8.01
N ALA A 61 1.36 -13.85 7.35
CA ALA A 61 0.75 -14.37 6.12
C ALA A 61 1.20 -13.56 4.91
N THR A 62 1.42 -14.23 3.77
CA THR A 62 1.75 -13.57 2.51
C THR A 62 0.61 -13.74 1.51
N VAL A 63 0.22 -12.66 0.87
CA VAL A 63 -0.85 -12.64 -0.14
C VAL A 63 -0.33 -12.02 -1.44
N ALA A 64 -0.68 -12.61 -2.58
CA ALA A 64 -0.38 -12.03 -3.88
C ALA A 64 -1.30 -10.84 -4.14
N VAL A 65 -0.80 -9.83 -4.83
CA VAL A 65 -1.61 -8.70 -5.31
C VAL A 65 -1.69 -8.70 -6.83
N THR A 66 -2.81 -8.18 -7.34
CA THR A 66 -3.02 -8.04 -8.77
C THR A 66 -2.09 -6.97 -9.37
N ALA A 67 -1.91 -7.01 -10.69
CA ALA A 67 -1.13 -6.00 -11.40
C ALA A 67 -1.71 -4.57 -11.24
N ALA A 68 -3.02 -4.44 -11.08
CA ALA A 68 -3.68 -3.16 -10.84
C ALA A 68 -3.30 -2.58 -9.48
N THR A 69 -3.40 -3.38 -8.42
CA THR A 69 -2.99 -2.99 -7.06
C THR A 69 -1.51 -2.67 -7.01
N ALA A 70 -0.66 -3.52 -7.60
CA ALA A 70 0.78 -3.28 -7.66
C ALA A 70 1.12 -1.99 -8.41
N ARG A 71 0.42 -1.66 -9.50
CA ARG A 71 0.59 -0.37 -10.19
C ARG A 71 0.18 0.80 -9.31
N ALA A 72 -0.98 0.75 -8.67
CA ALA A 72 -1.44 1.82 -7.78
C ALA A 72 -0.46 2.03 -6.60
N LEU A 73 0.08 0.94 -6.04
CA LEU A 73 1.12 0.99 -5.01
C LEU A 73 2.41 1.65 -5.50
N ARG A 74 2.86 1.37 -6.74
CA ARG A 74 4.00 2.08 -7.34
C ARG A 74 3.72 3.58 -7.50
N ASP A 75 2.53 3.94 -7.97
CA ASP A 75 2.15 5.33 -8.23
C ASP A 75 2.09 6.19 -6.96
N ILE A 76 1.89 5.58 -5.78
CA ILE A 76 1.87 6.29 -4.49
C ILE A 76 3.11 6.07 -3.63
N ARG A 77 4.01 5.16 -4.04
CA ARG A 77 5.25 4.91 -3.30
C ARG A 77 6.07 6.19 -3.36
N PRO A 78 6.49 6.74 -2.21
CA PRO A 78 7.47 7.80 -2.24
C PRO A 78 8.69 7.30 -3.03
N ASP A 79 9.19 8.11 -3.96
CA ASP A 79 10.62 8.01 -4.28
C ASP A 79 11.37 8.12 -2.93
N ASP A 80 12.53 7.50 -2.74
CA ASP A 80 13.27 7.44 -1.45
C ASP A 80 13.77 8.82 -0.92
N VAL A 81 12.95 9.86 -1.06
CA VAL A 81 13.13 11.26 -0.72
C VAL A 81 11.91 11.66 0.13
N ASP A 82 12.18 12.20 1.32
CA ASP A 82 11.22 12.70 2.33
C ASP A 82 10.59 11.71 3.33
N LEU A 83 11.43 10.96 4.05
CA LEU A 83 11.12 10.56 5.45
C LEU A 83 11.84 11.45 6.50
N ALA A 84 12.42 12.57 6.10
CA ALA A 84 13.10 13.52 6.97
C ALA A 84 12.42 14.90 6.99
N ALA A 85 11.11 14.94 7.26
CA ALA A 85 10.50 16.14 7.82
C ALA A 85 10.12 15.81 9.27
N PRO A 86 10.94 16.18 10.28
CA PRO A 86 10.48 16.11 11.66
C PRO A 86 9.24 17.01 11.80
N CYS A 87 8.20 16.49 12.46
CA CYS A 87 7.16 17.33 13.04
C CYS A 87 7.87 18.47 13.79
N SER A 88 7.70 19.69 13.31
CA SER A 88 8.03 20.87 14.11
C SER A 88 6.96 20.98 15.19
N ASP A 89 7.44 21.21 16.42
CA ASP A 89 6.71 21.24 17.69
C ASP A 89 5.40 22.05 17.69
#